data_AF-A0A1Z4JDP9-F1
#
_entry.id   AF-A0A1Z4JDP9-F1
#
_cell.length_a   1.000
_cell.length_b   1.000
_cell.length_c   1.000
_cell.angle_alpha   90.00
_cell.angle_beta   90.00
_cell.angle_gamma   90.00
#
_symmetry.space_group_name_H-M   'P 1'
#
loop_
_entity.id
_entity.type
_entity.pdbx_description
1 polymer ?
#
loop_
_entity_poly.entity_id
_entity_poly.type
_entity_poly.pdbx_seq_one_letter_code
_entity_poly.pdbx_strand_id
1 'polypeptide(L)'
;MSQSSSQTEPTSKQSFWMQWIFVNSLGHGIGLALPILFADLFSVQDYKSYGVLAYLSFGIWVGLPQWLVLRQIIPISSLWIWVVVLSPLLSLLLILPVALSLAPLVFFIYPLLLSCGQWLVLRQKLQKTSAWIVNNAIFVTMSGLVGGGFGVARILPNYLGISILLGGLCGGFVYGLMSGMELRRLIRQSPQSLRNQRQSNLDTPPNFSVWRFQVFSFLLLAVLFGIWLHVILSISPTSNRLIPVWLGLIILYVYSFLSILVHELGHLLFALSNGFDLKYFAVGRWILVRQNKGFKLRRMRRRVAGGFVLPVSKSLESLDRRLFMMILGGPVASFLLFFVGALPILLFPKLVSDNDTIRCITFISVLSLHAAILNAIPLKFGYWNTDGRIMLNLIQNNSQGQRFAALYGVSARLRQGIRPRDIDPDLVRWVLAMPDKSVEHISGLLIGYYVALDQGGYEQAGNYLDQALDMHLYYPELFRASLLIEGTYFEAHIRHRVDHARQWFEKIQETVLVEPYTLLRAEAALLLAQGEKASARLKAEQGLASIQRDRSVLQGAIAENDWLHSLLQKAT
;
A
#
# COMPACT_ATOMS: atom_id res chain seq x y z
N MET A 1 -1.53 -14.87 46.17
CA MET A 1 -2.05 -13.53 46.52
C MET A 1 -2.04 -12.67 45.26
N SER A 2 -3.24 -12.37 44.76
CA SER A 2 -3.50 -11.58 43.57
C SER A 2 -3.35 -10.08 43.87
N GLN A 3 -2.58 -9.37 43.06
CA GLN A 3 -2.78 -7.94 42.87
C GLN A 3 -3.08 -7.72 41.39
N SER A 4 -4.37 -7.57 41.10
CA SER A 4 -4.85 -7.03 39.84
C SER A 4 -4.53 -5.53 39.81
N SER A 5 -3.54 -5.15 39.02
CA SER A 5 -3.34 -3.75 38.66
C SER A 5 -4.47 -3.30 37.74
N SER A 6 -5.50 -2.68 38.31
CA SER A 6 -6.50 -1.91 37.60
C SER A 6 -5.84 -0.67 36.98
N GLN A 7 -5.26 -0.80 35.79
CA GLN A 7 -4.79 0.34 35.01
C GLN A 7 -5.97 1.00 34.28
N THR A 8 -6.48 2.06 34.90
CA THR A 8 -6.94 3.32 34.30
C THR A 8 -7.01 3.39 32.76
N GLU A 9 -8.14 3.01 32.17
CA GLU A 9 -8.52 3.31 30.77
C GLU A 9 -9.61 4.39 30.53
N PRO A 10 -10.02 5.33 31.45
CA PRO A 10 -11.06 6.31 31.12
C PRO A 10 -10.57 7.57 30.38
N THR A 11 -9.28 7.94 30.50
CA THR A 11 -8.76 9.25 30.06
C THR A 11 -8.56 9.36 28.54
N SER A 12 -8.20 8.27 27.85
CA SER A 12 -7.94 8.29 26.40
C SER A 12 -9.21 8.49 25.55
N LYS A 13 -10.35 7.96 26.03
CA LYS A 13 -11.62 8.06 25.30
C LYS A 13 -12.20 9.45 25.38
N GLN A 14 -12.19 10.13 26.54
CA GLN A 14 -12.67 11.51 26.67
C GLN A 14 -11.81 12.50 25.86
N SER A 15 -10.49 12.28 25.79
CA SER A 15 -9.57 13.08 24.97
C SER A 15 -9.94 13.10 23.49
N PHE A 16 -10.36 11.96 22.93
CA PHE A 16 -10.72 11.87 21.51
C PHE A 16 -11.93 12.73 21.13
N TRP A 17 -12.94 12.80 21.99
CA TRP A 17 -14.17 13.55 21.70
C TRP A 17 -13.92 15.03 21.52
N MET A 18 -13.21 15.59 22.48
CA MET A 18 -12.87 17.01 22.44
C MET A 18 -11.95 17.30 21.26
N GLN A 19 -10.99 16.42 20.98
CA GLN A 19 -10.15 16.54 19.79
C GLN A 19 -10.96 16.47 18.48
N TRP A 20 -11.91 15.55 18.35
CA TRP A 20 -12.73 15.38 17.15
C TRP A 20 -13.63 16.59 16.89
N ILE A 21 -14.29 17.10 17.93
CA ILE A 21 -15.12 18.31 17.84
C ILE A 21 -14.25 19.51 17.48
N PHE A 22 -13.11 19.66 18.16
CA PHE A 22 -12.18 20.76 17.95
C PHE A 22 -11.64 20.79 16.52
N VAL A 23 -11.13 19.66 16.00
CA VAL A 23 -10.57 19.63 14.64
C VAL A 23 -11.61 19.87 13.56
N ASN A 24 -12.87 19.46 13.78
CA ASN A 24 -13.95 19.73 12.84
C ASN A 24 -14.37 21.20 12.88
N SER A 25 -14.53 21.79 14.07
CA SER A 25 -14.82 23.22 14.22
C SER A 25 -13.73 24.07 13.56
N LEU A 26 -12.46 23.85 13.96
CA LEU A 26 -11.32 24.59 13.43
C LEU A 26 -11.13 24.36 11.92
N GLY A 27 -11.23 23.12 11.45
CA GLY A 27 -11.05 22.77 10.04
C GLY A 27 -12.10 23.38 9.13
N HIS A 28 -13.37 23.40 9.55
CA HIS A 28 -14.44 24.04 8.78
C HIS A 28 -14.32 25.58 8.82
N GLY A 29 -13.93 26.16 9.95
CA GLY A 29 -13.67 27.58 10.09
C GLY A 29 -12.52 28.05 9.19
N ILE A 30 -11.31 27.55 9.43
CA ILE A 30 -10.10 27.94 8.67
C ILE A 30 -10.25 27.58 7.19
N GLY A 31 -10.73 26.38 6.90
CA GLY A 31 -10.83 25.87 5.53
C GLY A 31 -11.75 26.68 4.63
N LEU A 32 -12.84 27.25 5.15
CA LEU A 32 -13.74 28.11 4.36
C LEU A 32 -13.34 29.58 4.41
N ALA A 33 -12.82 30.06 5.55
CA ALA A 33 -12.58 31.48 5.74
C ALA A 33 -11.24 31.96 5.21
N LEU A 34 -10.19 31.13 5.22
CA LEU A 34 -8.82 31.61 4.97
C LEU A 34 -8.66 32.29 3.60
N PRO A 35 -9.13 31.73 2.46
CA PRO A 35 -9.06 32.43 1.19
C PRO A 35 -9.88 33.73 1.14
N ILE A 36 -11.00 33.78 1.86
CA ILE A 36 -11.90 34.93 1.86
C ILE A 36 -11.37 36.04 2.78
N LEU A 37 -10.73 35.69 3.89
CA LEU A 37 -10.00 36.63 4.75
C LEU A 37 -8.83 37.28 4.00
N PHE A 38 -8.14 36.54 3.13
CA PHE A 38 -7.16 37.15 2.22
C PHE A 38 -7.81 38.13 1.24
N ALA A 39 -8.98 37.79 0.68
CA ALA A 39 -9.71 38.70 -0.19
C ALA A 39 -10.15 39.98 0.53
N ASP A 40 -10.65 39.87 1.77
CA ASP A 40 -10.98 41.00 2.65
C ASP A 40 -9.72 41.88 2.90
N LEU A 41 -8.58 41.26 3.22
CA LEU A 41 -7.32 41.95 3.49
C LEU A 41 -6.81 42.74 2.27
N PHE A 42 -6.98 42.17 1.07
CA PHE A 42 -6.57 42.81 -0.19
C PHE A 42 -7.66 43.69 -0.82
N SER A 43 -8.79 43.92 -0.12
CA SER A 43 -9.90 44.77 -0.57
C SER A 43 -10.41 44.41 -1.97
N VAL A 44 -10.49 43.11 -2.28
CA VAL A 44 -10.88 42.63 -3.61
C VAL A 44 -12.38 42.88 -3.84
N GLN A 45 -12.74 43.39 -5.03
CA GLN A 45 -14.14 43.67 -5.36
C GLN A 45 -14.97 42.43 -5.78
N ASP A 46 -14.33 41.35 -6.24
CA ASP A 46 -14.98 40.09 -6.62
C ASP A 46 -14.47 38.90 -5.79
N TYR A 47 -15.38 38.30 -5.03
CA TYR A 47 -15.12 37.15 -4.16
C TYR A 47 -15.29 35.79 -4.86
N LYS A 48 -15.76 35.74 -6.13
CA LYS A 48 -16.10 34.48 -6.81
C LYS A 48 -14.92 33.51 -6.93
N SER A 49 -13.74 34.00 -7.31
CA SER A 49 -12.52 33.19 -7.42
C SER A 49 -12.05 32.67 -6.05
N TYR A 50 -12.22 33.46 -4.99
CA TYR A 50 -11.87 33.10 -3.61
C TYR A 50 -12.88 32.11 -2.99
N GLY A 51 -14.14 32.13 -3.41
CA GLY A 51 -15.13 31.13 -3.01
C GLY A 51 -14.81 29.74 -3.52
N VAL A 52 -14.33 29.62 -4.78
CA VAL A 52 -13.83 28.35 -5.31
C VAL A 52 -12.58 27.90 -4.55
N LEU A 53 -11.65 28.82 -4.28
CA LEU A 53 -10.43 28.51 -3.52
C LEU A 53 -10.74 28.07 -2.08
N ALA A 54 -11.69 28.71 -1.40
CA ALA A 54 -12.21 28.31 -0.10
C ALA A 54 -12.75 26.88 -0.12
N TYR A 55 -13.61 26.58 -1.09
CA TYR A 55 -14.22 25.27 -1.24
C TYR A 55 -13.19 24.15 -1.54
N LEU A 56 -12.12 24.45 -2.29
CA LEU A 56 -11.01 23.53 -2.55
C LEU A 56 -10.10 23.35 -1.33
N SER A 57 -9.82 24.43 -0.60
CA SER A 57 -8.93 24.39 0.57
C SER A 57 -9.59 23.68 1.78
N PHE A 58 -10.91 23.75 1.88
CA PHE A 58 -11.71 23.10 2.92
C PHE A 58 -11.37 21.63 3.13
N GLY A 59 -11.26 20.86 2.05
CA GLY A 59 -11.03 19.41 2.13
C GLY A 59 -9.71 19.04 2.82
N ILE A 60 -8.67 19.86 2.67
CA ILE A 60 -7.35 19.65 3.31
C ILE A 60 -7.44 19.96 4.81
N TRP A 61 -8.03 21.09 5.16
CA TRP A 61 -8.15 21.58 6.54
C TRP A 61 -9.12 20.75 7.39
N VAL A 62 -10.01 19.99 6.77
CA VAL A 62 -10.91 19.06 7.45
C VAL A 62 -10.36 17.63 7.43
N GLY A 63 -9.93 17.15 6.27
CA GLY A 63 -9.58 15.74 6.05
C GLY A 63 -8.34 15.29 6.82
N LEU A 64 -7.28 16.11 6.84
CA LEU A 64 -6.03 15.77 7.52
C LEU A 64 -6.21 15.75 9.06
N PRO A 65 -6.78 16.79 9.70
CA PRO A 65 -7.02 16.77 11.14
C PRO A 65 -8.00 15.67 11.60
N GLN A 66 -9.09 15.44 10.86
CA GLN A 66 -9.99 14.31 11.14
C GLN A 66 -9.22 12.99 11.14
N TRP A 67 -8.44 12.75 10.07
CA TRP A 67 -7.67 11.53 9.97
C TRP A 67 -6.64 11.38 11.10
N LEU A 68 -5.97 12.47 11.52
CA LEU A 68 -5.03 12.49 12.65
C LEU A 68 -5.68 12.10 13.98
N VAL A 69 -6.92 12.50 14.22
CA VAL A 69 -7.66 12.17 15.45
C VAL A 69 -8.23 10.75 15.35
N LEU A 70 -8.85 10.40 14.23
CA LEU A 70 -9.49 9.09 14.02
C LEU A 70 -8.49 7.94 14.06
N ARG A 71 -7.27 8.15 13.53
CA ARG A 71 -6.23 7.12 13.52
C ARG A 71 -5.72 6.70 14.90
N GLN A 72 -5.94 7.53 15.92
CA GLN A 72 -5.56 7.23 17.30
C GLN A 72 -6.44 6.12 17.90
N ILE A 73 -7.67 5.97 17.39
CA ILE A 73 -8.63 4.96 17.87
C ILE A 73 -8.75 3.78 16.89
N ILE A 74 -8.82 4.08 15.59
CA ILE A 74 -8.97 3.07 14.54
C ILE A 74 -7.82 3.25 13.57
N PRO A 75 -7.00 2.24 13.26
CA PRO A 75 -5.93 2.35 12.27
C PRO A 75 -6.52 2.48 10.85
N ILE A 76 -7.03 3.67 10.56
CA ILE A 76 -7.78 4.00 9.37
C ILE A 76 -6.83 4.48 8.27
N SER A 77 -7.11 4.07 7.04
CA SER A 77 -6.30 4.44 5.88
C SER A 77 -6.33 5.96 5.66
N SER A 78 -5.23 6.52 5.15
CA SER A 78 -5.19 7.90 4.66
C SER A 78 -6.11 8.16 3.46
N LEU A 79 -6.71 7.11 2.89
CA LEU A 79 -7.87 7.23 1.98
C LEU A 79 -8.98 8.11 2.57
N TRP A 80 -9.08 8.22 3.90
CA TRP A 80 -9.95 9.20 4.55
C TRP A 80 -9.68 10.64 4.09
N ILE A 81 -8.40 11.04 4.04
CA ILE A 81 -7.98 12.39 3.61
C ILE A 81 -8.42 12.59 2.16
N TRP A 82 -8.14 11.62 1.30
CA TRP A 82 -8.49 11.67 -0.12
C TRP A 82 -9.98 11.82 -0.36
N VAL A 83 -10.79 11.06 0.36
CA VAL A 83 -12.24 11.18 0.30
C VAL A 83 -12.68 12.60 0.65
N VAL A 84 -12.17 13.16 1.75
CA VAL A 84 -12.57 14.49 2.22
C VAL A 84 -12.09 15.60 1.26
N VAL A 85 -10.89 15.47 0.69
CA VAL A 85 -10.31 16.41 -0.28
C VAL A 85 -11.01 16.36 -1.64
N LEU A 86 -11.34 15.16 -2.12
CA LEU A 86 -11.89 14.98 -3.47
C LEU A 86 -13.41 15.14 -3.53
N SER A 87 -14.15 14.92 -2.44
CA SER A 87 -15.61 15.01 -2.45
C SER A 87 -16.15 16.39 -2.88
N PRO A 88 -15.58 17.54 -2.43
CA PRO A 88 -15.98 18.87 -2.90
C PRO A 88 -15.75 19.05 -4.40
N LEU A 89 -14.59 18.59 -4.90
CA LEU A 89 -14.28 18.60 -6.33
C LEU A 89 -15.34 17.80 -7.10
N LEU A 90 -15.56 16.54 -6.72
CA LEU A 90 -16.51 15.65 -7.39
C LEU A 90 -17.94 16.21 -7.42
N SER A 91 -18.39 16.87 -6.35
CA SER A 91 -19.74 17.46 -6.30
C SER A 91 -19.90 18.65 -7.24
N LEU A 92 -18.92 19.55 -7.32
CA LEU A 92 -18.96 20.67 -8.27
C LEU A 92 -19.01 20.16 -9.72
N LEU A 93 -18.29 19.07 -9.97
CA LEU A 93 -18.08 18.52 -11.30
C LEU A 93 -19.28 17.71 -11.81
N LEU A 94 -20.08 17.13 -10.91
CA LEU A 94 -21.35 16.49 -11.24
C LEU A 94 -22.46 17.48 -11.62
N ILE A 95 -22.32 18.73 -11.21
CA ILE A 95 -23.38 19.74 -11.32
C ILE A 95 -23.10 20.69 -12.48
N LEU A 96 -21.82 20.84 -12.84
CA LEU A 96 -21.41 21.63 -13.99
C LEU A 96 -22.14 21.33 -15.33
N PRO A 97 -22.51 20.06 -15.65
CA PRO A 97 -23.26 19.74 -16.87
C PRO A 97 -24.75 20.12 -16.80
N VAL A 98 -25.29 20.39 -15.61
CA VAL A 98 -26.72 20.62 -15.38
C VAL A 98 -26.88 22.03 -14.86
N ALA A 99 -27.29 22.95 -15.75
CA ALA A 99 -27.35 24.41 -15.59
C ALA A 99 -27.49 24.98 -14.15
N LEU A 100 -26.98 26.20 -13.93
CA LEU A 100 -27.00 26.97 -12.66
C LEU A 100 -28.35 27.00 -11.90
N SER A 101 -29.47 26.64 -12.52
CA SER A 101 -30.80 26.49 -11.91
C SER A 101 -30.91 25.33 -10.90
N LEU A 102 -29.96 24.39 -10.87
CA LEU A 102 -29.92 23.29 -9.88
C LEU A 102 -28.90 23.48 -8.76
N ALA A 103 -28.40 24.70 -8.53
CA ALA A 103 -27.53 25.02 -7.38
C ALA A 103 -28.00 24.45 -6.02
N PRO A 104 -29.31 24.34 -5.71
CA PRO A 104 -29.79 23.69 -4.49
C PRO A 104 -29.43 22.19 -4.39
N LEU A 105 -29.28 21.47 -5.51
CA LEU A 105 -28.90 20.05 -5.52
C LEU A 105 -27.43 19.82 -5.11
N VAL A 106 -26.56 20.83 -5.23
CA VAL A 106 -25.16 20.79 -4.73
C VAL A 106 -25.14 20.48 -3.24
N PHE A 107 -26.09 21.04 -2.49
CA PHE A 107 -26.24 20.83 -1.04
C PHE A 107 -26.62 19.40 -0.67
N PHE A 108 -27.04 18.56 -1.62
CA PHE A 108 -27.41 17.17 -1.37
C PHE A 108 -26.39 16.18 -1.96
N ILE A 109 -25.81 16.48 -3.12
CA ILE A 109 -24.83 15.61 -3.80
C ILE A 109 -23.51 15.55 -3.02
N TYR A 110 -23.00 16.70 -2.56
CA TYR A 110 -21.74 16.76 -1.81
C TYR A 110 -21.77 15.92 -0.52
N PRO A 111 -22.75 16.09 0.39
CA PRO A 111 -22.88 15.26 1.59
C PRO A 111 -22.93 13.76 1.30
N LEU A 112 -23.64 13.35 0.25
CA LEU A 112 -23.76 11.94 -0.13
C LEU A 112 -22.43 11.36 -0.60
N LEU A 113 -21.70 12.06 -1.47
CA LEU A 113 -20.38 11.60 -1.96
C LEU A 113 -19.37 11.46 -0.82
N LEU A 114 -19.29 12.48 0.03
CA LEU A 114 -18.41 12.47 1.20
C LEU A 114 -18.75 11.29 2.13
N SER A 115 -20.04 11.07 2.39
CA SER A 115 -20.51 10.02 3.28
C SER A 115 -20.29 8.62 2.72
N CYS A 116 -20.50 8.42 1.42
CA CYS A 116 -20.19 7.17 0.72
C CYS A 116 -18.68 6.87 0.73
N GLY A 117 -17.84 7.87 0.46
CA GLY A 117 -16.39 7.72 0.50
C GLY A 117 -15.90 7.38 1.91
N GLN A 118 -16.39 8.09 2.94
CA GLN A 118 -15.98 7.85 4.33
C GLN A 118 -16.46 6.48 4.79
N TRP A 119 -17.65 6.06 4.38
CA TRP A 119 -18.16 4.71 4.61
C TRP A 119 -17.27 3.63 3.98
N LEU A 120 -16.80 3.81 2.73
CA LEU A 120 -15.88 2.86 2.06
C LEU A 120 -14.59 2.67 2.85
N VAL A 121 -14.13 3.71 3.55
CA VAL A 121 -12.96 3.64 4.43
C VAL A 121 -13.33 2.98 5.77
N LEU A 122 -14.43 3.38 6.40
CA LEU A 122 -14.87 2.83 7.70
C LEU A 122 -15.20 1.35 7.63
N ARG A 123 -15.89 0.90 6.57
CA ARG A 123 -16.29 -0.51 6.38
C ARG A 123 -15.11 -1.47 6.25
N GLN A 124 -13.90 -0.97 5.97
CA GLN A 124 -12.69 -1.78 5.98
C GLN A 124 -12.28 -2.19 7.39
N LYS A 125 -12.71 -1.44 8.42
CA LYS A 125 -12.23 -1.58 9.81
C LYS A 125 -13.36 -1.79 10.84
N LEU A 126 -14.58 -1.36 10.51
CA LEU A 126 -15.77 -1.42 11.36
C LEU A 126 -16.90 -2.18 10.65
N GLN A 127 -17.73 -2.91 11.41
CA GLN A 127 -18.93 -3.58 10.89
C GLN A 127 -20.18 -2.71 11.05
N LYS A 128 -21.25 -3.02 10.32
CA LYS A 128 -22.56 -2.35 10.38
C LYS A 128 -22.48 -0.81 10.19
N THR A 129 -21.54 -0.36 9.36
CA THR A 129 -21.30 1.07 9.10
C THR A 129 -22.24 1.68 8.07
N SER A 130 -23.16 0.93 7.46
CA SER A 130 -24.04 1.45 6.40
C SER A 130 -24.88 2.65 6.83
N ALA A 131 -25.27 2.71 8.12
CA ALA A 131 -25.96 3.86 8.71
C ALA A 131 -25.14 5.15 8.63
N TRP A 132 -23.81 5.07 8.55
CA TRP A 132 -22.92 6.23 8.37
C TRP A 132 -23.27 7.04 7.14
N ILE A 133 -23.66 6.40 6.04
CA ILE A 133 -23.92 7.10 4.77
C ILE A 133 -25.04 8.12 4.97
N VAL A 134 -26.18 7.67 5.50
CA VAL A 134 -27.37 8.50 5.69
C VAL A 134 -27.14 9.52 6.81
N ASN A 135 -26.62 9.06 7.94
CA ASN A 135 -26.40 9.91 9.12
C ASN A 135 -25.40 11.02 8.82
N ASN A 136 -24.25 10.69 8.24
CA ASN A 136 -23.23 11.68 7.92
C ASN A 136 -23.69 12.66 6.83
N ALA A 137 -24.49 12.23 5.85
CA ALA A 137 -25.05 13.14 4.86
C ALA A 137 -25.93 14.20 5.53
N ILE A 138 -26.81 13.78 6.45
CA ILE A 138 -27.64 14.71 7.26
C ILE A 138 -26.74 15.65 8.07
N PHE A 139 -25.69 15.14 8.72
CA PHE A 139 -24.80 15.94 9.57
C PHE A 139 -24.07 17.02 8.77
N VAL A 140 -23.57 16.69 7.58
CA VAL A 140 -22.89 17.64 6.69
C VAL A 140 -23.88 18.69 6.18
N THR A 141 -25.11 18.30 5.82
CA THR A 141 -26.15 19.25 5.40
C THR A 141 -26.51 20.21 6.54
N MET A 142 -26.74 19.72 7.76
CA MET A 142 -27.06 20.57 8.92
C MET A 142 -25.92 21.54 9.25
N SER A 143 -24.67 21.07 9.22
CA SER A 143 -23.48 21.90 9.39
C SER A 143 -23.41 23.02 8.34
N GLY A 144 -23.68 22.68 7.08
CA GLY A 144 -23.74 23.65 5.98
C GLY A 144 -24.83 24.70 6.16
N LEU A 145 -26.02 24.33 6.65
CA LEU A 145 -27.10 25.28 6.92
C LEU A 145 -26.75 26.25 8.06
N VAL A 146 -26.19 25.72 9.15
CA VAL A 146 -25.72 26.55 10.28
C VAL A 146 -24.62 27.50 9.83
N GLY A 147 -23.60 27.01 9.13
CA GLY A 147 -22.50 27.85 8.66
C GLY A 147 -22.92 28.87 7.59
N GLY A 148 -23.76 28.45 6.65
CA GLY A 148 -24.29 29.32 5.59
C GLY A 148 -25.17 30.45 6.13
N GLY A 149 -25.97 30.18 7.17
CA GLY A 149 -26.80 31.20 7.82
C GLY A 149 -26.02 32.38 8.35
N PHE A 150 -24.83 32.14 8.94
CA PHE A 150 -23.94 33.19 9.44
C PHE A 150 -23.31 34.02 8.30
N GLY A 151 -22.96 33.36 7.18
CA GLY A 151 -22.46 34.04 5.98
C GLY A 151 -23.52 34.92 5.30
N VAL A 152 -24.77 34.44 5.21
CA VAL A 152 -25.90 35.20 4.65
C VAL A 152 -26.31 36.35 5.54
N ALA A 153 -26.32 36.15 6.86
CA ALA A 153 -26.68 37.19 7.83
C ALA A 153 -25.68 38.36 7.89
N ARG A 154 -24.47 38.21 7.30
CA ARG A 154 -23.39 39.22 7.32
C ARG A 154 -23.26 39.90 8.68
N ILE A 155 -23.06 39.08 9.72
CA ILE A 155 -23.02 39.52 11.12
C ILE A 155 -22.07 40.70 11.32
N LEU A 156 -21.01 40.79 10.50
CA LEU A 156 -20.23 42.00 10.29
C LEU A 156 -20.33 42.44 8.80
N PRO A 157 -21.10 43.51 8.48
CA PRO A 157 -21.41 43.91 7.11
C PRO A 157 -20.19 44.19 6.23
N ASN A 158 -19.08 44.61 6.85
CA ASN A 158 -17.84 45.01 6.18
C ASN A 158 -16.76 43.91 6.17
N TYR A 159 -17.02 42.75 6.77
CA TYR A 159 -16.02 41.68 6.95
C TYR A 159 -16.65 40.30 6.67
N LEU A 160 -16.77 39.96 5.38
CA LEU A 160 -17.38 38.71 4.92
C LEU A 160 -16.59 37.50 5.41
N GLY A 161 -15.25 37.57 5.42
CA GLY A 161 -14.37 36.51 5.89
C GLY A 161 -14.56 36.19 7.37
N ILE A 162 -14.82 37.19 8.22
CA ILE A 162 -15.09 36.96 9.66
C ILE A 162 -16.45 36.27 9.85
N SER A 163 -17.46 36.69 9.08
CA SER A 163 -18.79 36.05 9.12
C SER A 163 -18.72 34.58 8.69
N ILE A 164 -17.90 34.27 7.66
CA ILE A 164 -17.66 32.90 7.19
C ILE A 164 -16.81 32.09 8.18
N LEU A 165 -15.84 32.71 8.86
CA LEU A 165 -15.06 32.06 9.91
C LEU A 165 -15.96 31.63 11.07
N LEU A 166 -16.80 32.52 11.58
CA LEU A 166 -17.75 32.22 12.66
C LEU A 166 -18.76 31.15 12.22
N GLY A 167 -19.30 31.27 11.00
CA GLY A 167 -20.18 30.25 10.44
C GLY A 167 -19.51 28.88 10.32
N GLY A 168 -18.29 28.82 9.82
CA GLY A 168 -17.51 27.60 9.69
C GLY A 168 -17.17 26.96 11.04
N LEU A 169 -16.81 27.75 12.06
CA LEU A 169 -16.57 27.27 13.41
C LEU A 169 -17.84 26.65 14.03
N CYS A 170 -18.98 27.33 13.90
CA CYS A 170 -20.28 26.85 14.40
C CYS A 170 -20.77 25.60 13.67
N GLY A 171 -20.73 25.61 12.33
CA GLY A 171 -21.09 24.44 11.51
C GLY A 171 -20.19 23.25 11.82
N GLY A 172 -18.88 23.46 11.86
CA GLY A 172 -17.91 22.42 12.20
C GLY A 172 -18.07 21.86 13.62
N PHE A 173 -18.50 22.67 14.58
CA PHE A 173 -18.84 22.21 15.92
C PHE A 173 -20.06 21.26 15.91
N VAL A 174 -21.14 21.66 15.23
CA VAL A 174 -22.35 20.83 15.06
C VAL A 174 -22.00 19.51 14.37
N TYR A 175 -21.26 19.59 13.26
CA TYR A 175 -20.79 18.39 12.55
C TYR A 175 -19.93 17.49 13.45
N GLY A 176 -18.97 18.08 14.17
CA GLY A 176 -18.07 17.36 15.07
C GLY A 176 -18.82 16.63 16.18
N LEU A 177 -19.84 17.25 16.79
CA LEU A 177 -20.68 16.62 17.80
C LEU A 177 -21.44 15.41 17.22
N MET A 178 -22.18 15.61 16.13
CA MET A 178 -23.05 14.58 15.56
C MET A 178 -22.24 13.41 14.96
N SER A 179 -21.23 13.70 14.14
CA SER A 179 -20.37 12.69 13.53
C SER A 179 -19.53 11.94 14.55
N GLY A 180 -19.08 12.64 15.61
CA GLY A 180 -18.44 12.03 16.75
C GLY A 180 -19.35 10.97 17.36
N MET A 181 -20.59 11.35 17.75
CA MET A 181 -21.60 10.50 18.41
C MET A 181 -21.79 9.18 17.68
N GLU A 182 -21.91 9.25 16.36
CA GLU A 182 -22.07 8.08 15.51
C GLU A 182 -20.79 7.23 15.42
N LEU A 183 -19.60 7.83 15.29
CA LEU A 183 -18.34 7.09 15.32
C LEU A 183 -18.19 6.28 16.62
N ARG A 184 -18.60 6.82 17.78
CA ARG A 184 -18.59 6.07 19.05
C ARG A 184 -19.39 4.78 18.96
N ARG A 185 -20.59 4.92 18.40
CA ARG A 185 -21.57 3.84 18.32
C ARG A 185 -20.99 2.73 17.46
N LEU A 186 -20.41 3.09 16.31
CA LEU A 186 -19.77 2.14 15.39
C LEU A 186 -18.52 1.47 16.00
N ILE A 187 -17.69 2.23 16.71
CA ILE A 187 -16.49 1.69 17.38
C ILE A 187 -16.86 0.69 18.46
N ARG A 188 -17.87 1.00 19.29
CA ARG A 188 -18.31 0.12 20.40
C ARG A 188 -18.92 -1.20 19.93
N GLN A 189 -19.48 -1.24 18.72
CA GLN A 189 -20.14 -2.43 18.18
C GLN A 189 -19.18 -3.42 17.49
N SER A 190 -17.87 -3.15 17.44
CA SER A 190 -16.91 -4.01 16.72
C SER A 190 -16.24 -5.06 17.66
N PRO A 191 -16.42 -6.39 17.44
CA PRO A 191 -15.87 -7.44 18.31
C PRO A 191 -14.33 -7.54 18.39
N GLN A 192 -13.82 -8.05 19.52
CA GLN A 192 -12.40 -8.26 19.83
C GLN A 192 -11.71 -9.29 18.90
N SER A 193 -12.42 -10.29 18.39
CA SER A 193 -11.89 -11.33 17.49
C SER A 193 -11.42 -10.79 16.13
N LEU A 194 -12.05 -9.71 15.65
CA LEU A 194 -11.61 -8.98 14.45
C LEU A 194 -10.31 -8.21 14.69
N ARG A 195 -9.94 -7.93 15.95
CA ARG A 195 -8.68 -7.25 16.31
C ARG A 195 -7.45 -8.12 16.01
N ASN A 196 -7.60 -9.45 16.04
CA ASN A 196 -6.56 -10.40 15.64
C ASN A 196 -6.56 -10.64 14.13
N GLN A 197 -7.73 -10.68 13.49
CA GLN A 197 -7.84 -10.70 12.02
C GLN A 197 -7.24 -9.43 11.38
N ARG A 198 -7.32 -8.29 12.09
CA ARG A 198 -6.77 -6.97 11.72
C ARG A 198 -5.24 -6.95 11.54
N GLN A 199 -4.47 -7.82 12.19
CA GLN A 199 -3.01 -7.81 12.05
C GLN A 199 -2.54 -8.56 10.80
N SER A 200 -3.29 -9.57 10.35
CA SER A 200 -3.08 -10.25 9.07
C SER A 200 -3.46 -9.39 7.85
N ASN A 201 -4.27 -8.34 8.06
CA ASN A 201 -4.86 -7.50 7.00
C ASN A 201 -4.11 -6.18 6.72
N LEU A 202 -2.89 -6.02 7.24
CA LEU A 202 -2.11 -4.80 7.05
C LEU A 202 -1.03 -5.05 5.98
N ASP A 203 -1.13 -4.32 4.86
CA ASP A 203 -0.05 -4.16 3.85
C ASP A 203 1.16 -3.36 4.42
N THR A 204 1.18 -3.14 5.73
CA THR A 204 2.17 -2.37 6.47
C THR A 204 2.53 -3.12 7.75
N PRO A 205 3.81 -3.12 8.17
CA PRO A 205 4.25 -3.80 9.38
C PRO A 205 3.51 -3.28 10.62
N PRO A 206 3.35 -4.13 11.66
CA PRO A 206 2.82 -3.70 12.96
C PRO A 206 3.56 -2.46 13.47
N ASN A 207 2.82 -1.49 14.01
CA ASN A 207 3.34 -0.22 14.54
C ASN A 207 4.04 0.69 13.51
N PHE A 208 4.06 0.36 12.21
CA PHE A 208 4.65 1.22 11.19
C PHE A 208 3.65 2.28 10.71
N SER A 209 4.03 3.55 10.79
CA SER A 209 3.18 4.66 10.39
C SER A 209 3.56 5.15 8.98
N VAL A 210 2.80 4.74 7.95
CA VAL A 210 3.05 5.15 6.54
C VAL A 210 2.59 6.57 6.20
N TRP A 211 1.94 7.25 7.14
CA TRP A 211 1.27 8.50 6.85
C TRP A 211 2.19 9.66 6.48
N ARG A 212 3.38 9.74 7.07
CA ARG A 212 4.35 10.78 6.73
C ARG A 212 4.68 10.70 5.24
N PHE A 213 4.90 9.47 4.77
CA PHE A 213 5.12 9.20 3.36
C PHE A 213 3.87 9.51 2.52
N GLN A 214 2.68 9.15 2.96
CA GLN A 214 1.44 9.43 2.22
C GLN A 214 1.16 10.94 2.12
N VAL A 215 1.39 11.70 3.19
CA VAL A 215 1.29 13.16 3.19
C VAL A 215 2.36 13.78 2.31
N PHE A 216 3.60 13.31 2.40
CA PHE A 216 4.68 13.77 1.52
C PHE A 216 4.37 13.49 0.04
N SER A 217 3.94 12.27 -0.28
CA SER A 217 3.50 11.84 -1.60
C SER A 217 2.33 12.68 -2.11
N PHE A 218 1.37 13.01 -1.24
CA PHE A 218 0.25 13.89 -1.55
C PHE A 218 0.71 15.31 -1.89
N LEU A 219 1.50 15.93 -1.00
CA LEU A 219 1.99 17.28 -1.20
C LEU A 219 2.82 17.37 -2.47
N LEU A 220 3.69 16.39 -2.72
CA LEU A 220 4.46 16.29 -3.96
C LEU A 220 3.55 16.21 -5.18
N LEU A 221 2.55 15.32 -5.18
CA LEU A 221 1.62 15.19 -6.31
C LEU A 221 0.80 16.47 -6.53
N ALA A 222 0.35 17.13 -5.46
CA ALA A 222 -0.40 18.37 -5.52
C ALA A 222 0.45 19.51 -6.12
N VAL A 223 1.72 19.62 -5.73
CA VAL A 223 2.67 20.59 -6.30
C VAL A 223 2.90 20.30 -7.79
N LEU A 224 3.21 19.05 -8.15
CA LEU A 224 3.44 18.67 -9.55
C LEU A 224 2.20 18.89 -10.42
N PHE A 225 1.01 18.58 -9.89
CA PHE A 225 -0.25 18.84 -10.57
C PHE A 225 -0.51 20.33 -10.73
N GLY A 226 -0.24 21.15 -9.70
CA GLY A 226 -0.37 22.61 -9.77
C GLY A 226 0.54 23.21 -10.84
N ILE A 227 1.79 22.76 -10.92
CA ILE A 227 2.75 23.17 -11.96
C ILE A 227 2.22 22.79 -13.34
N TRP A 228 1.81 21.53 -13.54
CA TRP A 228 1.26 21.07 -14.81
C TRP A 228 0.02 21.86 -15.21
N LEU A 229 -0.92 22.08 -14.29
CA LEU A 229 -2.14 22.83 -14.53
C LEU A 229 -1.82 24.28 -14.95
N HIS A 230 -0.89 24.94 -14.25
CA HIS A 230 -0.46 26.28 -14.62
C HIS A 230 0.11 26.33 -16.04
N VAL A 231 0.99 25.39 -16.40
CA VAL A 231 1.58 25.29 -17.74
C VAL A 231 0.49 25.05 -18.79
N ILE A 232 -0.44 24.12 -18.56
CA ILE A 232 -1.52 23.82 -19.48
C ILE A 232 -2.47 25.03 -19.69
N LEU A 233 -2.80 25.75 -18.63
CA LEU A 233 -3.64 26.95 -18.73
C LEU A 233 -2.93 28.08 -19.48
N SER A 234 -1.60 28.19 -19.38
CA SER A 234 -0.83 29.20 -20.10
C SER A 234 -0.81 28.99 -21.63
N ILE A 235 -0.84 27.74 -22.08
CA ILE A 235 -0.83 27.38 -23.51
C ILE A 235 -2.24 27.25 -24.12
N SER A 236 -3.27 27.05 -23.29
CA SER A 236 -4.66 26.90 -23.74
C SER A 236 -5.63 27.77 -22.91
N PRO A 237 -5.51 29.11 -22.99
CA PRO A 237 -6.35 30.02 -22.20
C PRO A 237 -7.84 29.98 -22.57
N THR A 238 -8.17 29.46 -23.76
CA THR A 238 -9.54 29.40 -24.30
C THR A 238 -10.24 28.05 -24.08
N SER A 239 -9.58 27.04 -23.49
CA SER A 239 -10.19 25.73 -23.27
C SER A 239 -11.14 25.74 -22.06
N ASN A 240 -12.29 26.41 -22.18
CA ASN A 240 -13.44 26.24 -21.28
C ASN A 240 -14.05 24.82 -21.35
N ARG A 241 -13.43 23.89 -22.08
CA ARG A 241 -13.79 22.47 -22.09
C ARG A 241 -13.12 21.78 -20.92
N LEU A 242 -13.80 21.85 -19.78
CA LEU A 242 -13.51 20.97 -18.65
C LEU A 242 -13.66 19.54 -19.15
N ILE A 243 -12.55 18.79 -19.17
CA ILE A 243 -12.58 17.35 -19.39
C ILE A 243 -13.60 16.79 -18.38
N PRO A 244 -14.64 16.05 -18.82
CA PRO A 244 -15.59 15.45 -17.91
C PRO A 244 -14.82 14.69 -16.84
N VAL A 245 -15.06 14.96 -15.57
CA VAL A 245 -14.15 14.49 -14.52
C VAL A 245 -14.12 12.99 -14.37
N TRP A 246 -15.20 12.31 -14.74
CA TRP A 246 -15.19 10.86 -14.88
C TRP A 246 -14.16 10.39 -15.91
N LEU A 247 -14.02 11.09 -17.04
CA LEU A 247 -12.96 10.84 -18.02
C LEU A 247 -11.58 11.15 -17.43
N GLY A 248 -11.42 12.26 -16.70
CA GLY A 248 -10.18 12.62 -16.00
C GLY A 248 -9.76 11.61 -14.92
N LEU A 249 -10.71 11.03 -14.19
CA LEU A 249 -10.48 9.99 -13.17
C LEU A 249 -10.16 8.64 -13.82
N ILE A 250 -10.82 8.29 -14.93
CA ILE A 250 -10.49 7.10 -15.72
C ILE A 250 -9.08 7.23 -16.27
N ILE A 251 -8.74 8.38 -16.83
CA ILE A 251 -7.40 8.77 -17.26
C ILE A 251 -6.42 8.59 -16.09
N LEU A 252 -6.63 9.25 -14.96
CA LEU A 252 -5.77 9.12 -13.77
C LEU A 252 -5.58 7.65 -13.35
N TYR A 253 -6.66 6.87 -13.31
CA TYR A 253 -6.60 5.46 -12.93
C TYR A 253 -5.79 4.62 -13.92
N VAL A 254 -6.09 4.73 -15.22
CA VAL A 254 -5.39 4.00 -16.29
C VAL A 254 -3.92 4.41 -16.35
N TYR A 255 -3.64 5.71 -16.29
CA TYR A 255 -2.27 6.23 -16.35
C TYR A 255 -1.48 5.93 -15.09
N SER A 256 -2.09 5.85 -13.91
CA SER A 256 -1.39 5.37 -12.70
C SER A 256 -0.92 3.93 -12.86
N PHE A 257 -1.74 3.07 -13.46
CA PHE A 257 -1.37 1.69 -13.75
C PHE A 257 -0.27 1.61 -14.81
N LEU A 258 -0.36 2.43 -15.87
CA LEU A 258 0.66 2.50 -16.91
C LEU A 258 2.01 3.00 -16.37
N SER A 259 2.00 4.03 -15.52
CA SER A 259 3.22 4.54 -14.89
C SER A 259 3.92 3.48 -14.03
N ILE A 260 3.15 2.72 -13.24
CA ILE A 260 3.70 1.60 -12.47
C ILE A 260 4.23 0.52 -13.41
N LEU A 261 3.47 0.16 -14.44
CA LEU A 261 3.88 -0.86 -15.41
C LEU A 261 5.22 -0.50 -16.09
N VAL A 262 5.36 0.74 -16.56
CA VAL A 262 6.59 1.21 -17.22
C VAL A 262 7.77 1.23 -16.24
N HIS A 263 7.54 1.62 -14.97
CA HIS A 263 8.53 1.54 -13.91
C HIS A 263 9.04 0.10 -13.71
N GLU A 264 8.13 -0.85 -13.50
CA GLU A 264 8.52 -2.27 -13.33
C GLU A 264 9.18 -2.85 -14.58
N LEU A 265 8.73 -2.45 -15.78
CA LEU A 265 9.37 -2.84 -17.04
C LEU A 265 10.81 -2.31 -17.12
N GLY A 266 11.09 -1.13 -16.57
CA GLY A 266 12.44 -0.59 -16.42
C GLY A 266 13.35 -1.53 -15.64
N HIS A 267 12.92 -1.98 -14.46
CA HIS A 267 13.66 -2.97 -13.67
C HIS A 267 13.89 -4.26 -14.45
N LEU A 268 12.85 -4.77 -15.12
CA LEU A 268 12.95 -5.99 -15.91
C LEU A 268 13.97 -5.86 -17.06
N LEU A 269 13.88 -4.80 -17.85
CA LEU A 269 14.78 -4.59 -18.99
C LEU A 269 16.24 -4.50 -18.52
N PHE A 270 16.50 -3.71 -17.48
CA PHE A 270 17.85 -3.61 -16.94
C PHE A 270 18.32 -4.93 -16.31
N ALA A 271 17.45 -5.69 -15.67
CA ALA A 271 17.77 -7.03 -15.17
C ALA A 271 18.20 -7.97 -16.31
N LEU A 272 17.40 -8.04 -17.39
CA LEU A 272 17.70 -8.90 -18.54
C LEU A 272 19.02 -8.51 -19.20
N SER A 273 19.25 -7.20 -19.42
CA SER A 273 20.50 -6.68 -19.97
C SER A 273 21.73 -6.91 -19.09
N ASN A 274 21.54 -7.17 -17.79
CA ASN A 274 22.62 -7.42 -16.82
C ASN A 274 22.68 -8.89 -16.35
N GLY A 275 22.23 -9.82 -17.19
CA GLY A 275 22.42 -11.25 -16.95
C GLY A 275 21.53 -11.83 -15.84
N PHE A 276 20.33 -11.28 -15.65
CA PHE A 276 19.29 -11.92 -14.85
C PHE A 276 18.24 -12.58 -15.74
N ASP A 277 17.47 -13.48 -15.14
CA ASP A 277 16.27 -14.05 -15.73
C ASP A 277 15.07 -13.77 -14.82
N LEU A 278 13.94 -13.42 -15.43
CA LEU A 278 12.72 -13.14 -14.70
C LEU A 278 12.16 -14.38 -13.99
N LYS A 279 11.89 -14.32 -12.67
CA LYS A 279 11.09 -15.34 -11.95
C LYS A 279 9.65 -14.88 -11.76
N TYR A 280 9.46 -13.66 -11.25
CA TYR A 280 8.13 -13.06 -11.05
C TYR A 280 8.09 -11.61 -11.52
N PHE A 281 7.01 -11.23 -12.19
CA PHE A 281 6.69 -9.85 -12.54
C PHE A 281 5.25 -9.57 -12.16
N ALA A 282 4.98 -8.54 -11.35
CA ALA A 282 3.62 -8.23 -10.91
C ALA A 282 3.29 -6.76 -11.03
N VAL A 283 2.05 -6.47 -11.42
CA VAL A 283 1.47 -5.13 -11.37
C VAL A 283 0.03 -5.23 -10.86
N GLY A 284 -0.26 -4.58 -9.74
CA GLY A 284 -1.58 -4.61 -9.12
C GLY A 284 -1.98 -6.00 -8.62
N ARG A 285 -2.94 -6.66 -9.31
CA ARG A 285 -3.44 -8.01 -8.95
C ARG A 285 -2.91 -9.12 -9.84
N TRP A 286 -2.20 -8.75 -10.90
CA TRP A 286 -1.76 -9.67 -11.92
C TRP A 286 -0.28 -9.94 -11.72
N ILE A 287 0.08 -11.22 -11.74
CA ILE A 287 1.47 -11.66 -11.61
C ILE A 287 1.77 -12.67 -12.72
N LEU A 288 2.85 -12.41 -13.42
CA LEU A 288 3.44 -13.28 -14.40
C LEU A 288 4.50 -14.13 -13.70
N VAL A 289 4.27 -15.44 -13.65
CA VAL A 289 5.16 -16.41 -12.99
C VAL A 289 5.89 -17.22 -14.06
N ARG A 290 7.22 -17.31 -13.96
CA ARG A 290 7.99 -18.20 -14.84
C ARG A 290 7.72 -19.66 -14.49
N GLN A 291 7.41 -20.46 -15.50
CA GLN A 291 7.27 -21.91 -15.45
C GLN A 291 8.28 -22.56 -16.41
N ASN A 292 8.36 -23.89 -16.40
CA ASN A 292 9.30 -24.64 -17.24
C ASN A 292 9.23 -24.31 -18.74
N LYS A 293 8.03 -24.08 -19.28
CA LYS A 293 7.78 -23.86 -20.73
C LYS A 293 7.35 -22.43 -21.08
N GLY A 294 7.56 -21.46 -20.19
CA GLY A 294 7.21 -20.06 -20.46
C GLY A 294 6.69 -19.33 -19.24
N PHE A 295 5.70 -18.47 -19.43
CA PHE A 295 5.13 -17.68 -18.36
C PHE A 295 3.64 -17.97 -18.18
N LYS A 296 3.19 -18.00 -16.92
CA LYS A 296 1.78 -18.15 -16.57
C LYS A 296 1.30 -16.91 -15.84
N LEU A 297 0.26 -16.30 -16.38
CA LEU A 297 -0.44 -15.21 -15.71
C LEU A 297 -1.33 -15.80 -14.59
N ARG A 298 -1.12 -15.34 -13.36
CA ARG A 298 -1.94 -15.67 -12.20
C ARG A 298 -2.54 -14.39 -11.63
N ARG A 299 -3.62 -14.56 -10.87
CA ARG A 299 -4.27 -13.47 -10.14
C ARG A 299 -4.01 -13.65 -8.65
N MET A 300 -3.50 -12.61 -8.01
CA MET A 300 -3.32 -12.55 -6.57
C MET A 300 -4.67 -12.28 -5.88
N ARG A 301 -4.87 -12.91 -4.73
CA ARG A 301 -6.03 -12.69 -3.85
C ARG A 301 -6.14 -11.21 -3.50
N ARG A 302 -5.01 -10.57 -3.18
CA ARG A 302 -4.93 -9.14 -2.86
C ARG A 302 -4.18 -8.35 -3.94
N ARG A 303 -4.48 -7.06 -4.01
CA ARG A 303 -3.76 -6.11 -4.88
C ARG A 303 -2.52 -5.65 -4.14
N VAL A 304 -1.35 -5.79 -4.76
CA VAL A 304 -0.14 -5.11 -4.28
C VAL A 304 -0.26 -3.63 -4.63
N ALA A 305 0.03 -2.76 -3.66
CA ALA A 305 0.08 -1.32 -3.88
C ALA A 305 1.35 -0.99 -4.69
N GLY A 306 1.24 -1.04 -6.03
CA GLY A 306 2.35 -0.86 -6.95
C GLY A 306 2.56 -2.08 -7.86
N GLY A 307 3.82 -2.38 -8.13
CA GLY A 307 4.29 -3.60 -8.77
C GLY A 307 5.54 -4.14 -8.06
N PHE A 308 6.09 -5.22 -8.59
CA PHE A 308 7.43 -5.68 -8.23
C PHE A 308 7.99 -6.58 -9.32
N VAL A 309 9.32 -6.63 -9.41
CA VAL A 309 10.06 -7.59 -10.23
C VAL A 309 11.00 -8.40 -9.33
N LEU A 310 10.91 -9.72 -9.40
CA LEU A 310 11.87 -10.63 -8.78
C LEU A 310 12.61 -11.40 -9.87
N PRO A 311 13.72 -10.85 -10.36
CA PRO A 311 14.62 -11.57 -11.25
C PRO A 311 15.61 -12.41 -10.43
N VAL A 312 16.18 -13.43 -11.04
CA VAL A 312 17.25 -14.25 -10.44
C VAL A 312 18.49 -14.14 -11.29
N SER A 313 19.62 -13.91 -10.63
CA SER A 313 20.90 -13.75 -11.26
C SER A 313 21.41 -15.06 -11.90
N LYS A 314 22.04 -14.99 -13.07
CA LYS A 314 22.71 -16.16 -13.71
C LYS A 314 24.11 -16.43 -13.16
N SER A 315 24.76 -15.43 -12.57
CA SER A 315 26.16 -15.49 -12.11
C SER A 315 26.37 -14.65 -10.85
N LEU A 316 27.38 -14.96 -10.04
CA LEU A 316 27.77 -14.10 -8.91
C LEU A 316 28.78 -13.01 -9.31
N GLU A 317 29.30 -13.06 -10.53
CA GLU A 317 30.28 -12.09 -11.02
C GLU A 317 29.68 -10.68 -11.05
N SER A 318 30.38 -9.73 -10.42
CA SER A 318 29.99 -8.32 -10.32
C SER A 318 28.54 -8.12 -9.87
N LEU A 319 28.06 -8.98 -8.95
CA LEU A 319 26.64 -9.02 -8.57
C LEU A 319 26.13 -7.67 -8.06
N ASP A 320 26.90 -6.95 -7.24
CA ASP A 320 26.50 -5.66 -6.68
C ASP A 320 26.23 -4.61 -7.76
N ARG A 321 27.13 -4.49 -8.74
CA ARG A 321 26.97 -3.59 -9.90
C ARG A 321 25.74 -3.96 -10.71
N ARG A 322 25.51 -5.25 -10.93
CA ARG A 322 24.39 -5.75 -11.73
C ARG A 322 23.05 -5.56 -11.00
N LEU A 323 23.02 -5.73 -9.69
CA LEU A 323 21.87 -5.41 -8.84
C LEU A 323 21.60 -3.90 -8.85
N PHE A 324 22.64 -3.07 -8.76
CA PHE A 324 22.49 -1.62 -8.88
C PHE A 324 21.84 -1.23 -10.22
N MET A 325 22.32 -1.79 -11.34
CA MET A 325 21.73 -1.54 -12.66
C MET A 325 20.28 -2.02 -12.74
N MET A 326 19.97 -3.20 -12.22
CA MET A 326 18.60 -3.72 -12.14
C MET A 326 17.67 -2.75 -11.39
N ILE A 327 18.08 -2.24 -10.22
CA ILE A 327 17.26 -1.32 -9.43
C ILE A 327 17.18 0.06 -10.10
N LEU A 328 18.25 0.53 -10.75
CA LEU A 328 18.25 1.80 -11.49
C LEU A 328 17.22 1.83 -12.63
N GLY A 329 16.90 0.69 -13.23
CA GLY A 329 16.00 0.60 -14.38
C GLY A 329 14.62 1.22 -14.15
N GLY A 330 14.02 1.04 -12.96
CA GLY A 330 12.68 1.57 -12.66
C GLY A 330 12.61 3.10 -12.64
N PRO A 331 13.46 3.77 -11.84
CA PRO A 331 13.57 5.22 -11.85
C PRO A 331 13.90 5.79 -13.23
N VAL A 332 14.84 5.17 -13.98
CA VAL A 332 15.19 5.61 -15.35
C VAL A 332 13.99 5.53 -16.29
N ALA A 333 13.27 4.41 -16.31
CA ALA A 333 12.08 4.26 -17.15
C ALA A 333 10.99 5.29 -16.79
N SER A 334 10.87 5.63 -15.51
CA SER A 334 9.91 6.64 -15.02
C SER A 334 10.32 8.05 -15.48
N PHE A 335 11.60 8.41 -15.37
CA PHE A 335 12.08 9.69 -15.91
C PHE A 335 11.91 9.78 -17.42
N LEU A 336 12.19 8.71 -18.17
CA LEU A 336 11.97 8.67 -19.62
C LEU A 336 10.50 8.86 -19.98
N LEU A 337 9.58 8.19 -19.28
CA LEU A 337 8.15 8.37 -19.50
C LEU A 337 7.67 9.79 -19.16
N PHE A 338 8.25 10.41 -18.12
CA PHE A 338 8.04 11.82 -17.84
C PHE A 338 8.43 12.71 -19.03
N PHE A 339 9.65 12.55 -19.56
CA PHE A 339 10.12 13.35 -20.70
C PHE A 339 9.26 13.13 -21.93
N VAL A 340 8.89 11.88 -22.26
CA VAL A 340 8.00 11.58 -23.39
C VAL A 340 6.62 12.23 -23.21
N GLY A 341 6.06 12.24 -22.00
CA GLY A 341 4.78 12.88 -21.72
C GLY A 341 4.84 14.41 -21.72
N ALA A 342 5.98 15.00 -21.36
CA ALA A 342 6.18 16.45 -21.29
C ALA A 342 6.61 17.07 -22.63
N LEU A 343 7.27 16.30 -23.51
CA LEU A 343 7.81 16.79 -24.78
C LEU A 343 6.78 17.50 -25.68
N PRO A 344 5.52 17.04 -25.82
CA PRO A 344 4.52 17.75 -26.61
C PRO A 344 4.23 19.18 -26.15
N ILE A 345 4.35 19.44 -24.84
CA ILE A 345 4.15 20.79 -24.27
C ILE A 345 5.23 21.75 -24.80
N LEU A 346 6.48 21.27 -24.90
CA LEU A 346 7.62 22.07 -25.30
C LEU A 346 7.71 22.24 -26.83
N LEU A 347 7.51 21.16 -27.58
CA LEU A 347 7.72 21.16 -29.04
C LEU A 347 6.46 21.54 -29.83
N PHE A 348 5.27 21.24 -29.32
CA PHE A 348 4.01 21.38 -30.07
C PHE A 348 2.89 22.01 -29.22
N PRO A 349 3.09 23.20 -28.62
CA PRO A 349 2.12 23.79 -27.70
C PRO A 349 0.74 24.04 -28.33
N LYS A 350 0.69 24.37 -29.62
CA LYS A 350 -0.58 24.51 -30.37
C LYS A 350 -1.34 23.18 -30.46
N LEU A 351 -0.64 22.08 -30.75
CA LEU A 351 -1.25 20.75 -30.82
C LEU A 351 -1.82 20.30 -29.47
N VAL A 352 -1.13 20.63 -28.37
CA VAL A 352 -1.62 20.35 -27.01
C VAL A 352 -2.83 21.22 -26.66
N SER A 353 -2.85 22.48 -27.09
CA SER A 353 -3.99 23.37 -26.90
C SER A 353 -5.22 22.87 -27.66
N ASP A 354 -5.06 22.49 -28.92
CA ASP A 354 -6.16 22.17 -29.82
C ASP A 354 -6.71 20.74 -29.65
N ASN A 355 -5.98 19.86 -28.95
CA ASN A 355 -6.34 18.45 -28.81
C ASN A 355 -6.44 17.99 -27.34
N ASP A 356 -7.68 17.81 -26.87
CA ASP A 356 -8.00 17.37 -25.51
C ASP A 356 -7.35 16.03 -25.14
N THR A 357 -7.23 15.10 -26.09
CA THR A 357 -6.61 13.78 -25.87
C THR A 357 -5.11 13.91 -25.62
N ILE A 358 -4.41 14.72 -26.43
CA ILE A 358 -2.97 14.96 -26.27
C ILE A 358 -2.73 15.69 -24.94
N ARG A 359 -3.55 16.68 -24.61
CA ARG A 359 -3.50 17.36 -23.30
C ARG A 359 -3.67 16.39 -22.15
N CYS A 360 -4.61 15.45 -22.23
CA CYS A 360 -4.78 14.38 -21.24
C CYS A 360 -3.57 13.45 -21.15
N ILE A 361 -2.94 13.10 -22.29
CA ILE A 361 -1.74 12.26 -22.30
C ILE A 361 -0.59 12.95 -21.55
N THR A 362 -0.44 14.28 -21.65
CA THR A 362 0.63 14.99 -20.92
C THR A 362 0.54 14.82 -19.40
N PHE A 363 -0.64 14.50 -18.85
CA PHE A 363 -0.81 14.22 -17.42
C PHE A 363 -0.04 12.97 -16.96
N ILE A 364 0.32 12.06 -17.87
CA ILE A 364 1.21 10.92 -17.56
C ILE A 364 2.58 11.40 -17.05
N SER A 365 3.03 12.57 -17.51
CA SER A 365 4.30 13.14 -17.09
C SER A 365 4.30 13.46 -15.59
N VAL A 366 3.20 14.00 -15.07
CA VAL A 366 3.01 14.31 -13.65
C VAL A 366 3.10 13.05 -12.80
N LEU A 367 2.35 12.01 -13.18
CA LEU A 367 2.32 10.75 -12.43
C LEU A 367 3.67 10.02 -12.50
N SER A 368 4.32 10.05 -13.66
CA SER A 368 5.60 9.39 -13.85
C SER A 368 6.74 10.09 -13.13
N LEU A 369 6.76 11.42 -13.15
CA LEU A 369 7.71 12.21 -12.36
C LEU A 369 7.50 12.03 -10.85
N HIS A 370 6.24 11.98 -10.41
CA HIS A 370 5.89 11.67 -9.03
C HIS A 370 6.44 10.30 -8.60
N ALA A 371 6.21 9.26 -9.39
CA ALA A 371 6.75 7.92 -9.14
C ALA A 371 8.29 7.89 -9.17
N ALA A 372 8.91 8.60 -10.11
CA ALA A 372 10.37 8.70 -10.23
C ALA A 372 10.99 9.33 -8.97
N ILE A 373 10.45 10.47 -8.51
CA ILE A 373 10.94 11.16 -7.31
C ILE A 373 10.75 10.29 -6.08
N LEU A 374 9.55 9.71 -5.89
CA LEU A 374 9.28 8.90 -4.69
C LEU A 374 10.16 7.66 -4.59
N ASN A 375 10.50 7.04 -5.72
CA ASN A 375 11.39 5.88 -5.74
C ASN A 375 12.87 6.25 -5.73
N ALA A 376 13.27 7.42 -6.23
CA ALA A 376 14.66 7.85 -6.23
C ALA A 376 15.15 8.37 -4.86
N ILE A 377 14.27 8.95 -4.03
CA ILE A 377 14.66 9.43 -2.70
C ILE A 377 14.90 8.23 -1.77
N PRO A 378 16.04 8.14 -1.06
CA PRO A 378 16.37 6.97 -0.24
C PRO A 378 15.51 6.91 1.04
N LEU A 379 14.30 6.36 0.93
CA LEU A 379 13.33 6.20 2.02
C LEU A 379 13.00 4.72 2.26
N LYS A 380 12.42 4.45 3.44
CA LYS A 380 11.87 3.15 3.83
C LYS A 380 10.38 3.31 4.17
N PHE A 381 9.52 2.51 3.55
CA PHE A 381 8.07 2.56 3.73
C PHE A 381 7.50 1.19 4.08
N GLY A 382 7.05 1.06 5.32
CA GLY A 382 6.51 -0.20 5.81
C GLY A 382 7.54 -1.31 5.67
N TYR A 383 7.18 -2.31 4.86
CA TYR A 383 8.03 -3.45 4.56
C TYR A 383 9.15 -3.14 3.56
N TRP A 384 9.00 -2.09 2.76
CA TRP A 384 9.74 -1.89 1.53
C TRP A 384 10.75 -0.76 1.64
N ASN A 385 11.91 -0.94 1.00
CA ASN A 385 12.83 0.14 0.70
C ASN A 385 12.48 0.73 -0.67
N THR A 386 12.66 2.03 -0.83
CA THR A 386 12.74 2.64 -2.17
C THR A 386 13.88 2.07 -2.98
N ASP A 387 13.78 2.15 -4.29
CA ASP A 387 14.89 1.90 -5.22
C ASP A 387 16.12 2.72 -4.83
N GLY A 388 15.94 4.01 -4.56
CA GLY A 388 17.00 4.92 -4.13
C GLY A 388 17.68 4.48 -2.83
N ARG A 389 16.93 3.91 -1.88
CA ARG A 389 17.49 3.37 -0.65
C ARG A 389 18.30 2.10 -0.93
N ILE A 390 17.80 1.20 -1.78
CA ILE A 390 18.52 -0.02 -2.16
C ILE A 390 19.80 0.34 -2.92
N MET A 391 19.71 1.23 -3.90
CA MET A 391 20.85 1.76 -4.66
C MET A 391 21.90 2.39 -3.75
N LEU A 392 21.49 3.25 -2.80
CA LEU A 392 22.39 3.88 -1.85
C LEU A 392 23.10 2.83 -0.97
N ASN A 393 22.36 1.84 -0.49
CA ASN A 393 22.91 0.75 0.33
C ASN A 393 23.96 -0.07 -0.43
N LEU A 394 23.72 -0.33 -1.73
CA LEU A 394 24.67 -1.01 -2.61
C LEU A 394 25.93 -0.16 -2.88
N ILE A 395 25.77 1.13 -3.19
CA ILE A 395 26.91 2.05 -3.41
C ILE A 395 27.77 2.19 -2.16
N GLN A 396 27.13 2.38 -1.00
CA GLN A 396 27.84 2.54 0.27
C GLN A 396 28.50 1.25 0.75
N ASN A 397 28.21 0.12 0.09
CA ASN A 397 28.65 -1.19 0.51
C ASN A 397 28.33 -1.48 1.99
N ASN A 398 27.21 -0.94 2.47
CA ASN A 398 26.84 -1.07 3.87
C ASN A 398 26.23 -2.46 4.11
N SER A 399 26.08 -2.82 5.39
CA SER A 399 25.57 -4.14 5.76
C SER A 399 24.18 -4.46 5.18
N GLN A 400 23.33 -3.46 4.88
CA GLN A 400 22.01 -3.71 4.26
C GLN A 400 22.17 -4.04 2.77
N GLY A 401 23.09 -3.35 2.09
CA GLY A 401 23.46 -3.64 0.70
C GLY A 401 24.07 -5.02 0.58
N GLN A 402 25.00 -5.38 1.47
CA GLN A 402 25.62 -6.71 1.51
C GLN A 402 24.62 -7.83 1.80
N ARG A 403 23.69 -7.63 2.76
CA ARG A 403 22.59 -8.58 2.98
C ARG A 403 21.71 -8.74 1.73
N PHE A 404 21.35 -7.64 1.08
CA PHE A 404 20.54 -7.66 -0.15
C PHE A 404 21.26 -8.42 -1.28
N ALA A 405 22.55 -8.15 -1.49
CA ALA A 405 23.37 -8.86 -2.47
C ALA A 405 23.47 -10.37 -2.14
N ALA A 406 23.68 -10.72 -0.88
CA ALA A 406 23.77 -12.09 -0.43
C ALA A 406 22.46 -12.87 -0.65
N LEU A 407 21.29 -12.25 -0.43
CA LEU A 407 19.98 -12.87 -0.71
C LEU A 407 19.83 -13.24 -2.20
N TYR A 408 20.26 -12.34 -3.10
CA TYR A 408 20.28 -12.61 -4.53
C TYR A 408 21.36 -13.62 -4.92
N GLY A 409 22.48 -13.64 -4.21
CA GLY A 409 23.55 -14.63 -4.39
C GLY A 409 23.08 -16.04 -4.04
N VAL A 410 22.41 -16.22 -2.90
CA VAL A 410 21.77 -17.47 -2.51
C VAL A 410 20.73 -17.90 -3.55
N SER A 411 19.85 -16.98 -3.98
CA SER A 411 18.84 -17.27 -5.01
C SER A 411 19.47 -17.73 -6.33
N ALA A 412 20.62 -17.17 -6.71
CA ALA A 412 21.37 -17.60 -7.89
C ALA A 412 21.95 -19.01 -7.73
N ARG A 413 22.54 -19.33 -6.57
CA ARG A 413 23.09 -20.66 -6.26
C ARG A 413 22.00 -21.73 -6.25
N LEU A 414 20.89 -21.46 -5.57
CA LEU A 414 19.74 -22.35 -5.55
C LEU A 414 19.27 -22.64 -6.97
N ARG A 415 19.18 -21.61 -7.83
CA ARG A 415 18.80 -21.74 -9.24
C ARG A 415 19.79 -22.56 -10.09
N GLN A 416 21.07 -22.55 -9.71
CA GLN A 416 22.10 -23.40 -10.33
C GLN A 416 22.02 -24.86 -9.84
N GLY A 417 21.02 -25.22 -9.03
CA GLY A 417 20.86 -26.55 -8.47
C GLY A 417 21.76 -26.84 -7.26
N ILE A 418 22.46 -25.84 -6.73
CA ILE A 418 23.22 -25.99 -5.48
C ILE A 418 22.24 -26.22 -4.34
N ARG A 419 22.50 -27.23 -3.51
CA ARG A 419 21.67 -27.54 -2.35
C ARG A 419 21.84 -26.49 -1.24
N PRO A 420 20.82 -26.30 -0.37
CA PRO A 420 20.95 -25.42 0.78
C PRO A 420 22.18 -25.72 1.65
N ARG A 421 22.48 -26.99 1.93
CA ARG A 421 23.65 -27.37 2.75
C ARG A 421 25.00 -26.97 2.16
N ASP A 422 25.06 -26.78 0.84
CA ASP A 422 26.28 -26.49 0.06
C ASP A 422 26.39 -25.01 -0.32
N ILE A 423 25.49 -24.15 0.18
CA ILE A 423 25.60 -22.71 0.01
C ILE A 423 26.85 -22.21 0.73
N ASP A 424 27.59 -21.32 0.07
CA ASP A 424 28.77 -20.66 0.62
C ASP A 424 28.49 -20.06 2.02
N PRO A 425 29.24 -20.46 3.07
CA PRO A 425 29.07 -19.96 4.42
C PRO A 425 29.14 -18.43 4.54
N ASP A 426 29.91 -17.75 3.67
CA ASP A 426 29.99 -16.29 3.69
C ASP A 426 28.68 -15.65 3.24
N LEU A 427 27.98 -16.23 2.26
CA LEU A 427 26.64 -15.80 1.88
C LEU A 427 25.65 -16.00 3.04
N VAL A 428 25.73 -17.16 3.72
CA VAL A 428 24.87 -17.46 4.88
C VAL A 428 25.10 -16.45 6.00
N ARG A 429 26.36 -16.12 6.29
CA ARG A 429 26.72 -15.10 7.28
C ARG A 429 26.13 -13.73 6.94
N TRP A 430 26.18 -13.31 5.68
CA TRP A 430 25.63 -12.02 5.25
C TRP A 430 24.10 -11.96 5.25
N VAL A 431 23.41 -13.05 4.87
CA VAL A 431 21.92 -13.06 4.93
C VAL A 431 21.40 -13.03 6.37
N LEU A 432 22.14 -13.63 7.32
CA LEU A 432 21.82 -13.62 8.75
C LEU A 432 22.29 -12.35 9.49
N ALA A 433 23.12 -11.52 8.84
CA ALA A 433 23.65 -10.31 9.45
C ALA A 433 22.57 -9.28 9.79
N MET A 434 22.85 -8.48 10.83
CA MET A 434 21.98 -7.43 11.38
C MET A 434 20.55 -7.87 11.69
N PRO A 435 20.34 -8.54 12.83
CA PRO A 435 19.01 -8.88 13.30
C PRO A 435 18.11 -7.65 13.38
N ASP A 436 17.03 -7.65 12.60
CA ASP A 436 16.02 -6.61 12.57
C ASP A 436 14.65 -7.20 12.19
N LYS A 437 13.61 -6.36 12.02
CA LYS A 437 12.27 -6.81 11.61
C LYS A 437 11.99 -6.57 10.12
N SER A 438 13.04 -6.51 9.29
CA SER A 438 12.90 -6.28 7.85
C SER A 438 12.54 -7.56 7.10
N VAL A 439 11.99 -7.39 5.91
CA VAL A 439 11.68 -8.51 4.99
C VAL A 439 12.94 -9.29 4.68
N GLU A 440 14.05 -8.59 4.41
CA GLU A 440 15.35 -9.17 4.09
C GLU A 440 15.90 -10.03 5.25
N HIS A 441 15.74 -9.60 6.51
CA HIS A 441 16.18 -10.41 7.65
C HIS A 441 15.33 -11.67 7.83
N ILE A 442 14.00 -11.56 7.71
CA ILE A 442 13.10 -12.71 7.80
C ILE A 442 13.39 -13.72 6.67
N SER A 443 13.64 -13.23 5.45
CA SER A 443 14.10 -14.07 4.34
C SER A 443 15.46 -14.72 4.61
N GLY A 444 16.38 -14.00 5.25
CA GLY A 444 17.68 -14.52 5.68
C GLY A 444 17.57 -15.64 6.73
N LEU A 445 16.70 -15.48 7.73
CA LEU A 445 16.39 -16.54 8.71
C LEU A 445 15.81 -17.77 8.03
N LEU A 446 14.92 -17.60 7.04
CA LEU A 446 14.36 -18.71 6.30
C LEU A 446 15.43 -19.46 5.49
N ILE A 447 16.40 -18.74 4.90
CA ILE A 447 17.56 -19.35 4.25
C ILE A 447 18.42 -20.11 5.27
N GLY A 448 18.74 -19.49 6.41
CA GLY A 448 19.49 -20.14 7.50
C GLY A 448 18.81 -21.41 8.00
N TYR A 449 17.48 -21.40 8.11
CA TYR A 449 16.65 -22.57 8.40
C TYR A 449 16.87 -23.69 7.36
N TYR A 450 16.76 -23.39 6.06
CA TYR A 450 16.94 -24.40 5.03
C TYR A 450 18.37 -24.98 5.00
N VAL A 451 19.39 -24.13 5.18
CA VAL A 451 20.80 -24.57 5.25
C VAL A 451 20.99 -25.53 6.43
N ALA A 452 20.58 -25.13 7.64
CA ALA A 452 20.73 -25.94 8.85
C ALA A 452 19.90 -27.24 8.78
N LEU A 453 18.68 -27.16 8.25
CA LEU A 453 17.81 -28.33 8.09
C LEU A 453 18.44 -29.35 7.14
N ASP A 454 18.95 -28.90 5.99
CA ASP A 454 19.59 -29.77 5.01
C ASP A 454 20.93 -30.34 5.51
N GLN A 455 21.62 -29.64 6.42
CA GLN A 455 22.79 -30.16 7.14
C GLN A 455 22.46 -31.14 8.28
N GLY A 456 21.17 -31.32 8.61
CA GLY A 456 20.72 -32.16 9.73
C GLY A 456 20.82 -31.47 11.11
N GLY A 457 21.14 -30.18 11.15
CA GLY A 457 21.19 -29.35 12.36
C GLY A 457 19.80 -28.90 12.83
N TYR A 458 18.95 -29.85 13.25
CA TYR A 458 17.54 -29.58 13.57
C TYR A 458 17.33 -28.52 14.66
N GLU A 459 18.18 -28.49 15.70
CA GLU A 459 18.07 -27.49 16.76
C GLU A 459 18.29 -26.07 16.21
N GLN A 460 19.38 -25.88 15.46
CA GLN A 460 19.69 -24.59 14.85
C GLN A 460 18.64 -24.18 13.81
N ALA A 461 18.17 -25.11 12.99
CA ALA A 461 17.09 -24.87 12.04
C ALA A 461 15.81 -24.39 12.76
N GLY A 462 15.45 -25.06 13.86
CA GLY A 462 14.34 -24.66 14.71
C GLY A 462 14.51 -23.25 15.28
N ASN A 463 15.71 -22.91 15.77
CA ASN A 463 16.00 -21.58 16.32
C ASN A 463 15.82 -20.45 15.28
N TYR A 464 16.24 -20.67 14.02
CA TYR A 464 16.02 -19.68 12.96
C TYR A 464 14.54 -19.58 12.58
N LEU A 465 13.86 -20.72 12.48
CA LEU A 465 12.45 -20.76 12.11
C LEU A 465 11.57 -20.12 13.18
N ASP A 466 11.83 -20.37 14.46
CA ASP A 466 11.09 -19.78 15.58
C ASP A 466 11.23 -18.25 15.58
N GLN A 467 12.45 -17.74 15.40
CA GLN A 467 12.68 -16.29 15.25
C GLN A 467 11.89 -15.70 14.07
N ALA A 468 11.90 -16.38 12.92
CA ALA A 468 11.18 -15.93 11.74
C ALA A 468 9.66 -15.95 11.98
N LEU A 469 9.13 -17.02 12.59
CA LEU A 469 7.72 -17.17 12.93
C LEU A 469 7.25 -16.15 13.97
N ASP A 470 8.07 -15.80 14.96
CA ASP A 470 7.77 -14.70 15.89
C ASP A 470 7.61 -13.35 15.18
N MET A 471 8.28 -13.20 14.03
CA MET A 471 8.22 -12.02 13.18
C MET A 471 7.27 -12.17 11.97
N HIS A 472 6.44 -13.22 11.88
CA HIS A 472 5.60 -13.48 10.71
C HIS A 472 4.69 -12.31 10.30
N LEU A 473 4.26 -11.48 11.27
CA LEU A 473 3.45 -10.29 11.03
C LEU A 473 4.25 -9.13 10.39
N TYR A 474 5.58 -9.15 10.51
CA TYR A 474 6.50 -8.23 9.84
C TYR A 474 6.90 -8.73 8.44
N TYR A 475 6.42 -9.91 8.01
CA TYR A 475 6.62 -10.42 6.66
C TYR A 475 5.34 -10.17 5.83
N PRO A 476 5.42 -9.55 4.63
CA PRO A 476 4.24 -9.22 3.83
C PRO A 476 3.44 -10.47 3.47
N GLU A 477 2.11 -10.38 3.43
CA GLU A 477 1.22 -11.53 3.18
C GLU A 477 1.59 -12.33 1.93
N LEU A 478 2.02 -11.63 0.88
CA LEU A 478 2.46 -12.23 -0.37
C LEU A 478 3.64 -13.21 -0.22
N PHE A 479 4.52 -12.96 0.76
CA PHE A 479 5.67 -13.81 1.07
C PHE A 479 5.42 -14.68 2.30
N ARG A 480 4.48 -14.28 3.17
CA ARG A 480 4.23 -14.92 4.48
C ARG A 480 3.92 -16.40 4.38
N ALA A 481 3.26 -16.85 3.30
CA ALA A 481 2.95 -18.26 3.13
C ALA A 481 4.20 -19.15 3.09
N SER A 482 5.32 -18.72 2.50
CA SER A 482 6.53 -19.57 2.47
C SER A 482 7.04 -19.85 3.87
N LEU A 483 7.00 -18.86 4.76
CA LEU A 483 7.38 -19.00 6.17
C LEU A 483 6.40 -19.91 6.94
N LEU A 484 5.09 -19.72 6.78
CA LEU A 484 4.06 -20.48 7.50
C LEU A 484 4.04 -21.97 7.07
N ILE A 485 4.34 -22.24 5.81
CA ILE A 485 4.46 -23.60 5.27
C ILE A 485 5.63 -24.34 5.91
N GLU A 486 6.79 -23.68 6.07
CA GLU A 486 7.90 -24.27 6.81
C GLU A 486 7.60 -24.47 8.29
N GLY A 487 6.92 -23.51 8.94
CA GLY A 487 6.41 -23.69 10.30
C GLY A 487 5.52 -24.92 10.43
N THR A 488 4.63 -25.15 9.46
CA THR A 488 3.77 -26.35 9.41
C THR A 488 4.60 -27.63 9.29
N TYR A 489 5.51 -27.68 8.31
CA TYR A 489 6.33 -28.86 8.06
C TYR A 489 7.21 -29.20 9.26
N PHE A 490 7.92 -28.22 9.82
CA PHE A 490 8.89 -28.46 10.88
C PHE A 490 8.21 -28.90 12.17
N GLU A 491 7.09 -28.28 12.54
CA GLU A 491 6.31 -28.69 13.71
C GLU A 491 5.73 -30.09 13.54
N ALA A 492 5.22 -30.44 12.36
CA ALA A 492 4.63 -31.76 12.13
C ALA A 492 5.67 -32.88 12.02
N HIS A 493 6.72 -32.67 11.22
CA HIS A 493 7.65 -33.73 10.82
C HIS A 493 8.85 -33.89 11.75
N ILE A 494 9.36 -32.79 12.32
CA ILE A 494 10.60 -32.77 13.12
C ILE A 494 10.28 -32.72 14.61
N ARG A 495 9.37 -31.84 15.03
CA ARG A 495 9.00 -31.67 16.46
C ARG A 495 7.82 -32.52 16.91
N HIS A 496 7.07 -33.11 15.97
CA HIS A 496 5.86 -33.91 16.22
C HIS A 496 4.76 -33.18 17.02
N ARG A 497 4.62 -31.87 16.82
CA ARG A 497 3.61 -31.01 17.47
C ARG A 497 2.47 -30.69 16.49
N VAL A 498 1.55 -31.63 16.33
CA VAL A 498 0.45 -31.57 15.34
C VAL A 498 -0.41 -30.31 15.49
N ASP A 499 -0.74 -29.92 16.71
CA ASP A 499 -1.60 -28.76 16.96
C ASP A 499 -0.93 -27.45 16.53
N HIS A 500 0.37 -27.30 16.79
CA HIS A 500 1.15 -26.14 16.34
C HIS A 500 1.26 -26.09 14.81
N ALA A 501 1.52 -27.25 14.18
CA ALA A 501 1.54 -27.35 12.73
C ALA A 501 0.19 -26.94 12.11
N ARG A 502 -0.93 -27.42 12.66
CA ARG A 502 -2.28 -27.05 12.21
C ARG A 502 -2.53 -25.55 12.35
N GLN A 503 -2.15 -24.95 13.48
CA GLN A 503 -2.29 -23.51 13.71
C GLN A 503 -1.53 -22.67 12.67
N TRP A 504 -0.36 -23.11 12.21
CA TRP A 504 0.36 -22.41 11.15
C TRP A 504 -0.29 -22.62 9.78
N PHE A 505 -0.70 -23.85 9.49
CA PHE A 505 -1.34 -24.20 8.23
C PHE A 505 -2.64 -23.40 7.98
N GLU A 506 -3.49 -23.26 9.00
CA GLU A 506 -4.75 -22.50 8.92
C GLU A 506 -4.56 -21.00 8.69
N LYS A 507 -3.37 -20.45 8.97
CA LYS A 507 -3.04 -19.03 8.74
C LYS A 507 -2.59 -18.74 7.30
N ILE A 508 -2.35 -19.75 6.47
CA ILE A 508 -1.93 -19.60 5.07
C ILE A 508 -3.08 -18.99 4.26
N GLN A 509 -2.83 -17.88 3.54
CA GLN A 509 -3.86 -17.18 2.75
C GLN A 509 -3.52 -17.05 1.26
N GLU A 510 -2.27 -16.71 0.92
CA GLU A 510 -1.82 -16.43 -0.45
C GLU A 510 -0.59 -17.28 -0.78
N THR A 511 -0.70 -18.17 -1.76
CA THR A 511 0.36 -19.13 -2.11
C THR A 511 0.89 -18.92 -3.53
N VAL A 512 0.54 -17.81 -4.19
CA VAL A 512 0.91 -17.56 -5.59
C VAL A 512 2.42 -17.55 -5.85
N LEU A 513 3.23 -17.14 -4.87
CA LEU A 513 4.70 -17.13 -4.93
C LEU A 513 5.33 -18.44 -4.45
N VAL A 514 4.57 -19.34 -3.85
CA VAL A 514 5.11 -20.59 -3.29
C VAL A 514 5.11 -21.67 -4.37
N GLU A 515 6.20 -22.41 -4.44
CA GLU A 515 6.31 -23.58 -5.29
C GLU A 515 5.34 -24.68 -4.83
N PRO A 516 4.58 -25.31 -5.75
CA PRO A 516 3.53 -26.26 -5.34
C PRO A 516 4.03 -27.43 -4.50
N TYR A 517 5.25 -27.91 -4.76
CA TYR A 517 5.85 -29.03 -4.03
C TYR A 517 6.14 -28.70 -2.57
N THR A 518 6.48 -27.46 -2.23
CA THR A 518 6.76 -27.04 -0.84
C THR A 518 5.48 -27.05 0.00
N LEU A 519 4.35 -26.58 -0.57
CA LEU A 519 3.05 -26.69 0.08
C LEU A 519 2.63 -28.16 0.26
N LEU A 520 2.77 -28.97 -0.79
CA LEU A 520 2.44 -30.40 -0.75
C LEU A 520 3.29 -31.17 0.27
N ARG A 521 4.56 -30.81 0.45
CA ARG A 521 5.43 -31.36 1.49
C ARG A 521 4.89 -31.08 2.89
N ALA A 522 4.50 -29.84 3.17
CA ALA A 522 3.93 -29.48 4.47
C ALA A 522 2.57 -30.15 4.73
N GLU A 523 1.70 -30.24 3.70
CA GLU A 523 0.43 -30.97 3.78
C GLU A 523 0.66 -32.46 4.10
N ALA A 524 1.58 -33.11 3.38
CA ALA A 524 1.93 -34.51 3.62
C ALA A 524 2.47 -34.73 5.04
N ALA A 525 3.34 -33.84 5.53
CA ALA A 525 3.86 -33.90 6.90
C ALA A 525 2.74 -33.77 7.95
N LEU A 526 1.82 -32.82 7.76
CA LEU A 526 0.71 -32.60 8.68
C LEU A 526 -0.25 -33.80 8.74
N LEU A 527 -0.63 -34.34 7.57
CA LEU A 527 -1.51 -35.51 7.46
C LEU A 527 -0.85 -36.75 8.06
N LEU A 528 0.44 -36.95 7.82
CA LEU A 528 1.19 -38.07 8.39
C LEU A 528 1.20 -37.98 9.92
N ALA A 529 1.43 -36.79 10.47
CA ALA A 529 1.43 -36.55 11.90
C ALA A 529 0.03 -36.71 12.54
N GLN A 530 -1.04 -36.57 11.76
CA GLN A 530 -2.43 -36.85 12.16
C GLN A 530 -2.81 -38.34 12.06
N GLY A 531 -1.91 -39.20 11.54
CA GLY A 531 -2.16 -40.62 11.32
C GLY A 531 -2.84 -40.94 9.98
N GLU A 532 -3.11 -39.95 9.13
CA GLU A 532 -3.73 -40.12 7.81
C GLU A 532 -2.71 -40.54 6.74
N LYS A 533 -2.12 -41.72 6.91
CA LYS A 533 -1.02 -42.22 6.08
C LYS A 533 -1.34 -42.25 4.58
N ALA A 534 -2.53 -42.71 4.19
CA ALA A 534 -2.94 -42.78 2.78
C ALA A 534 -3.02 -41.39 2.12
N SER A 535 -3.63 -40.43 2.81
CA SER A 535 -3.70 -39.02 2.37
C SER A 535 -2.31 -38.40 2.29
N ALA A 536 -1.46 -38.64 3.30
CA ALA A 536 -0.09 -38.14 3.33
C ALA A 536 0.75 -38.67 2.16
N ARG A 537 0.65 -39.98 1.86
CA ARG A 537 1.29 -40.62 0.72
C ARG A 537 0.88 -39.96 -0.60
N LEU A 538 -0.42 -39.78 -0.82
CA LEU A 538 -0.95 -39.15 -2.02
C LEU A 538 -0.36 -37.73 -2.21
N LYS A 539 -0.28 -36.95 -1.13
CA LYS A 539 0.28 -35.60 -1.17
C LYS A 539 1.79 -35.60 -1.46
N ALA A 540 2.54 -36.53 -0.87
CA ALA A 540 3.97 -36.68 -1.14
C ALA A 540 4.22 -37.06 -2.62
N GLU A 541 3.45 -38.01 -3.18
CA GLU A 541 3.52 -38.41 -4.59
C GLU A 541 3.18 -37.25 -5.54
N GLN A 542 2.15 -36.44 -5.21
CA GLN A 542 1.82 -35.22 -5.94
C GLN A 542 2.96 -34.20 -5.90
N GLY A 543 3.62 -34.04 -4.75
CA GLY A 543 4.77 -33.16 -4.57
C GLY A 543 5.93 -33.57 -5.47
N LEU A 544 6.29 -34.86 -5.46
CA LEU A 544 7.34 -35.43 -6.31
C LEU A 544 7.02 -35.25 -7.80
N ALA A 545 5.77 -35.50 -8.20
CA ALA A 545 5.31 -35.27 -9.57
C ALA A 545 5.41 -33.79 -9.97
N SER A 546 5.14 -32.86 -9.03
CA SER A 546 5.30 -31.42 -9.28
C SER A 546 6.77 -31.04 -9.50
N ILE A 547 7.70 -31.59 -8.72
CA ILE A 547 9.14 -31.36 -8.91
C ILE A 547 9.57 -31.82 -10.31
N GLN A 548 9.14 -33.01 -10.74
CA GLN A 548 9.47 -33.54 -12.06
C GLN A 548 8.95 -32.66 -13.20
N ARG A 549 7.74 -32.10 -13.05
CA ARG A 549 7.15 -31.17 -14.02
C ARG A 549 7.86 -29.82 -14.11
N ASP A 550 8.46 -29.36 -13.01
CA ASP A 550 9.15 -28.05 -12.87
C ASP A 550 10.69 -28.14 -12.85
N ARG A 551 11.26 -29.25 -13.35
CA ARG A 551 12.71 -29.51 -13.40
C ARG A 551 13.61 -28.41 -14.00
N SER A 552 13.14 -27.50 -14.86
CA SER A 552 14.00 -26.45 -15.44
C SER A 552 14.09 -25.18 -14.57
N VAL A 553 13.43 -25.17 -13.41
CA VAL A 553 13.48 -24.11 -12.38
C VAL A 553 14.03 -24.68 -11.06
N LEU A 554 15.02 -25.57 -11.12
CA LEU A 554 15.71 -26.16 -9.97
C LEU A 554 16.23 -25.06 -9.03
N GLN A 555 15.45 -24.73 -8.00
CA GLN A 555 15.77 -23.81 -6.91
C GLN A 555 15.80 -24.60 -5.61
N GLY A 556 16.88 -25.33 -5.35
CA GLY A 556 16.94 -26.19 -4.15
C GLY A 556 15.99 -27.40 -4.15
N ALA A 557 15.30 -27.68 -5.27
CA ALA A 557 14.34 -28.78 -5.37
C ALA A 557 14.94 -30.17 -5.11
N ILE A 558 16.27 -30.30 -5.10
CA ILE A 558 16.96 -31.55 -4.77
C ILE A 558 16.77 -31.89 -3.29
N ALA A 559 16.83 -30.91 -2.36
CA ALA A 559 16.59 -31.16 -0.93
C ALA A 559 15.10 -31.46 -0.68
N GLU A 560 14.22 -30.72 -1.34
CA GLU A 560 12.77 -30.96 -1.33
C GLU A 560 12.39 -32.38 -1.80
N ASN A 561 13.07 -32.88 -2.83
CA ASN A 561 12.88 -34.25 -3.32
C ASN A 561 13.19 -35.28 -2.23
N ASP A 562 14.31 -35.14 -1.52
CA ASP A 562 14.69 -36.06 -0.44
C ASP A 562 13.70 -36.01 0.73
N TRP A 563 13.27 -34.80 1.12
CA TRP A 563 12.31 -34.62 2.21
C TRP A 563 10.94 -35.22 1.87
N LEU A 564 10.49 -35.09 0.63
CA LEU A 564 9.26 -35.74 0.14
C LEU A 564 9.40 -37.26 0.09
N HIS A 565 10.55 -37.79 -0.35
CA HIS A 565 10.81 -39.23 -0.30
C HIS A 565 10.85 -39.77 1.13
N SER A 566 11.42 -39.03 2.09
CA SER A 566 11.41 -39.40 3.50
C SER A 566 9.99 -39.48 4.06
N LEU A 567 9.12 -38.51 3.71
CA LEU A 567 7.70 -38.55 4.07
C LEU A 567 6.98 -39.76 3.46
N LEU A 568 7.26 -40.04 2.19
CA LEU A 568 6.67 -41.17 1.47
C LEU A 568 7.02 -42.51 2.15
N GLN A 569 8.28 -42.70 2.52
CA GLN A 569 8.76 -43.89 3.24
C GLN A 569 8.11 -44.09 4.60
N LYS A 570 7.81 -43.00 5.33
CA LYS A 570 7.11 -43.07 6.62
C LYS A 570 5.60 -43.31 6.48
N ALA A 571 5.03 -43.00 5.31
CA ALA A 571 3.61 -43.15 5.02
C ALA A 571 3.25 -44.53 4.43
N THR A 572 4.22 -45.22 3.83
CA THR A 572 4.15 -46.67 3.53
C THR A 572 4.31 -47.48 4.80
#